data_AF-A0A3M1LNU4-F1
#
_entry.id   AF-A0A3M1LNU4-F1
#
_cell.length_a   1.000
_cell.length_b   1.000
_cell.length_c   1.000
_cell.angle_alpha   90.00
_cell.angle_beta   90.00
_cell.angle_gamma   90.00
#
_symmetry.space_group_name_H-M   'P 1'
#
loop_
_entity.id
_entity.type
_entity.pdbx_description
1 polymer ?
#
loop_
_entity_poly.entity_id
_entity_poly.type
_entity_poly.pdbx_seq_one_letter_code
_entity_poly.pdbx_strand_id
1 'polypeptide(L)'
;MGHRLILFDVDGTLVWPGGAGREAVKRALREVYGVIGDVDRFPMAGKTDPLIVRGILRATGLEEAQIEAGWPRFCQALPRHLAQTVREFSVTPLPGVLPLLAALSARREVVLGLLTGNLEETAPIKLRAAGIDPALFRVGAYGSDGADRRE
;
A
#
# COMPACT_ATOMS: atom_id res chain seq x y z
N MET A 1 -18.73 24.21 -16.83
CA MET A 1 -17.32 23.83 -16.61
C MET A 1 -17.31 22.46 -15.97
N GLY A 2 -16.52 21.52 -16.47
CA GLY A 2 -16.51 20.12 -15.99
C GLY A 2 -15.59 19.94 -14.79
N HIS A 3 -16.04 19.16 -13.81
CA HIS A 3 -15.18 18.67 -12.72
C HIS A 3 -14.29 17.53 -13.24
N ARG A 4 -13.04 17.48 -12.79
CA ARG A 4 -12.07 16.43 -13.14
C ARG A 4 -11.67 15.65 -11.88
N LEU A 5 -11.84 14.34 -11.93
CA LEU A 5 -11.29 13.42 -10.93
C LEU A 5 -9.95 12.88 -11.42
N ILE A 6 -8.90 13.04 -10.62
CA ILE A 6 -7.56 12.49 -10.89
C ILE A 6 -7.25 11.47 -9.81
N LEU A 7 -7.05 10.22 -10.22
CA LEU A 7 -6.74 9.10 -9.34
C LEU A 7 -5.25 8.76 -9.45
N PHE A 8 -4.58 8.67 -8.31
CA PHE A 8 -3.16 8.33 -8.22
C PHE A 8 -2.99 6.96 -7.57
N ASP A 9 -2.09 6.16 -8.13
CA ASP A 9 -1.45 5.10 -7.37
C ASP A 9 -0.40 5.68 -6.39
N VAL A 10 0.04 4.89 -5.41
CA VAL A 10 0.97 5.31 -4.35
C VAL A 10 2.40 4.90 -4.67
N ASP A 11 2.71 3.60 -4.59
CA ASP A 11 4.07 3.09 -4.71
C ASP A 11 4.58 3.16 -6.15
N GLY A 12 5.73 3.81 -6.36
CA GLY A 12 6.27 3.99 -7.71
C GLY A 12 5.56 5.06 -8.55
N THR A 13 4.54 5.72 -7.99
CA THR A 13 3.82 6.84 -8.64
C THR A 13 3.94 8.13 -7.83
N LEU A 14 3.50 8.14 -6.57
CA LEU A 14 3.65 9.27 -5.66
C LEU A 14 4.89 9.13 -4.77
N VAL A 15 5.17 7.90 -4.35
CA VAL A 15 6.14 7.60 -3.29
C VAL A 15 7.12 6.54 -3.77
N TRP A 16 8.40 6.75 -3.49
CA TRP A 16 9.41 5.71 -3.48
C TRP A 16 9.46 5.09 -2.07
N PRO A 17 9.06 3.82 -1.88
CA PRO A 17 8.91 3.23 -0.55
C PRO A 17 10.23 2.77 0.09
N GLY A 18 11.37 2.82 -0.62
CA GLY A 18 12.69 2.50 -0.06
C GLY A 18 12.88 1.08 0.48
N GLY A 19 11.92 0.16 0.30
CA GLY A 19 11.92 -1.18 0.90
C GLY A 19 11.08 -1.30 2.19
N ALA A 20 10.57 -0.20 2.74
CA ALA A 20 9.81 -0.17 3.99
C ALA A 20 8.59 -1.11 3.97
N GLY A 21 7.87 -1.15 2.84
CA GLY A 21 6.70 -2.01 2.64
C GLY A 21 7.06 -3.49 2.66
N ARG A 22 8.15 -3.88 1.99
CA ARG A 22 8.60 -5.29 1.98
C ARG A 22 9.00 -5.73 3.38
N GLU A 23 9.75 -4.91 4.09
CA GLU A 23 10.14 -5.21 5.47
C GLU A 23 8.93 -5.31 6.41
N ALA A 24 7.94 -4.42 6.26
CA ALA A 24 6.71 -4.47 7.04
C ALA A 24 5.93 -5.77 6.80
N VAL A 25 5.83 -6.21 5.54
CA VAL A 25 5.24 -7.51 5.19
C VAL A 25 6.02 -8.66 5.84
N LYS A 26 7.35 -8.67 5.78
CA LYS A 26 8.16 -9.72 6.42
C LYS A 26 7.90 -9.82 7.93
N ARG A 27 7.83 -8.67 8.62
CA ARG A 27 7.58 -8.62 10.07
C ARG A 27 6.17 -9.07 10.42
N ALA A 28 5.16 -8.60 9.68
CA ALA A 28 3.77 -8.98 9.89
C ALA A 28 3.53 -10.47 9.60
N LEU A 29 4.13 -11.02 8.54
CA LEU A 29 4.07 -12.43 8.22
C LEU A 29 4.68 -13.30 9.33
N ARG A 30 5.87 -12.92 9.81
CA ARG A 30 6.53 -13.63 10.91
C ARG A 30 5.71 -13.59 12.19
N GLU A 31 5.12 -12.44 12.54
CA GLU A 31 4.28 -12.29 13.74
C GLU A 31 3.04 -13.18 13.69
N VAL A 32 2.34 -13.22 12.55
CA VAL A 32 1.01 -13.84 12.46
C VAL A 32 1.06 -15.31 12.07
N TYR A 33 1.95 -15.66 11.15
CA TYR A 33 2.01 -17.00 10.55
C TYR A 33 3.28 -17.78 10.93
N GLY A 34 4.23 -17.15 11.64
CA GLY A 34 5.51 -17.78 12.00
C GLY A 34 6.46 -18.02 10.81
N VAL A 35 6.06 -17.60 9.61
CA VAL A 35 6.83 -17.73 8.36
C VAL A 35 6.97 -16.36 7.70
N ILE A 36 7.95 -16.22 6.81
CA ILE A 36 8.08 -15.03 5.96
C ILE A 36 7.73 -15.35 4.50
N GLY A 37 8.09 -16.54 4.04
CA GLY A 37 8.13 -16.85 2.59
C GLY A 37 9.20 -16.05 1.84
N ASP A 38 9.18 -16.11 0.52
CA ASP A 38 10.15 -15.42 -0.35
C ASP A 38 9.65 -14.04 -0.77
N VAL A 39 9.52 -13.14 0.21
CA VAL A 39 9.01 -11.77 0.00
C VAL A 39 9.87 -10.98 -1.00
N ASP A 40 11.18 -11.22 -1.03
CA ASP A 40 12.10 -10.45 -1.87
C ASP A 40 11.98 -10.83 -3.35
N ARG A 41 11.70 -12.10 -3.66
CA ARG A 41 11.54 -12.55 -5.05
C ARG A 41 10.10 -12.53 -5.55
N PHE A 42 9.11 -12.31 -4.68
CA PHE A 42 7.71 -12.29 -5.10
C PHE A 42 7.40 -11.06 -5.99
N PRO A 43 6.78 -11.25 -7.17
CA PRO A 43 6.44 -10.17 -8.09
C PRO A 43 5.26 -9.34 -7.56
N MET A 44 5.57 -8.15 -7.04
CA MET A 44 4.59 -7.25 -6.42
C MET A 44 3.97 -6.23 -7.38
N ALA A 45 4.69 -5.84 -8.44
CA ALA A 45 4.22 -4.81 -9.36
C ALA A 45 2.85 -5.16 -9.97
N GLY A 46 1.92 -4.21 -9.92
CA GLY A 46 0.57 -4.35 -10.49
C GLY A 46 -0.41 -5.22 -9.69
N LYS A 47 0.00 -5.79 -8.55
CA LYS A 47 -0.85 -6.61 -7.67
C LYS A 47 -1.26 -5.85 -6.41
N THR A 48 -2.36 -6.28 -5.79
CA THR A 48 -2.81 -5.75 -4.51
C THR A 48 -2.08 -6.43 -3.35
N ASP A 49 -1.97 -5.75 -2.22
CA ASP A 49 -1.38 -6.30 -0.99
C ASP A 49 -1.99 -7.67 -0.61
N PRO A 50 -3.33 -7.86 -0.64
CA PRO A 50 -3.94 -9.18 -0.40
C PRO A 50 -3.48 -10.27 -1.37
N LEU A 51 -3.43 -10.00 -2.66
CA LEU A 51 -3.00 -10.98 -3.67
C LEU A 51 -1.53 -11.36 -3.50
N ILE A 52 -0.68 -10.37 -3.18
CA ILE A 52 0.75 -10.58 -2.93
C ILE A 52 0.93 -11.48 -1.70
N VAL A 53 0.32 -11.10 -0.58
CA VAL A 53 0.54 -11.79 0.70
C VAL A 53 -0.02 -13.21 0.67
N ARG A 54 -1.22 -13.42 0.12
CA ARG A 54 -1.78 -14.77 -0.06
C ARG A 54 -0.91 -15.62 -0.98
N GLY A 55 -0.38 -15.04 -2.07
CA GLY A 55 0.55 -15.74 -2.96
C GLY A 55 1.85 -16.17 -2.28
N ILE A 56 2.42 -15.32 -1.42
CA ILE A 56 3.61 -15.63 -0.62
C ILE A 56 3.32 -16.77 0.37
N LEU A 57 2.20 -16.69 1.10
CA LEU A 57 1.82 -17.70 2.09
C LEU A 57 1.50 -19.07 1.45
N ARG A 58 0.82 -19.09 0.30
CA ARG A 58 0.58 -20.34 -0.44
C ARG A 58 1.89 -21.01 -0.85
N ALA A 59 2.90 -20.22 -1.24
CA ALA A 59 4.22 -20.73 -1.59
C ALA A 59 5.00 -21.31 -0.39
N THR A 60 4.60 -21.02 0.87
CA THR A 60 5.19 -21.67 2.06
C THR A 60 4.52 -23.00 2.41
N GLY A 61 3.48 -23.41 1.68
CA GLY A 61 2.74 -24.65 1.95
C GLY A 61 1.70 -24.53 3.08
N LEU A 62 1.35 -23.32 3.50
CA LEU A 62 0.24 -23.12 4.44
C LEU A 62 -1.09 -23.44 3.75
N GLU A 63 -1.99 -24.09 4.49
CA GLU A 63 -3.34 -24.36 4.01
C GLU A 63 -4.16 -23.08 3.97
N GLU A 64 -5.11 -22.99 3.02
CA GLU A 64 -5.96 -21.81 2.86
C GLU A 64 -6.73 -21.47 4.14
N ALA A 65 -7.17 -22.48 4.89
CA ALA A 65 -7.85 -22.29 6.18
C ALA A 65 -6.95 -21.59 7.21
N GLN A 66 -5.64 -21.89 7.23
CA GLN A 66 -4.68 -21.24 8.11
C GLN A 66 -4.42 -19.80 7.68
N ILE A 67 -4.33 -19.56 6.36
CA ILE A 67 -4.16 -18.22 5.77
C ILE A 67 -5.34 -17.32 6.18
N GLU A 68 -6.57 -17.79 5.95
CA GLU A 68 -7.79 -17.04 6.26
C GLU A 68 -7.97 -16.82 7.77
N ALA A 69 -7.66 -17.81 8.62
CA ALA A 69 -7.72 -17.66 10.07
C ALA A 69 -6.69 -16.65 10.63
N GLY A 70 -5.59 -16.39 9.91
CA GLY A 70 -4.60 -15.37 10.25
C GLY A 70 -4.89 -14.00 9.65
N TRP A 71 -5.69 -13.93 8.58
CA TRP A 71 -5.83 -12.73 7.75
C TRP A 71 -6.25 -11.47 8.52
N PRO A 72 -7.26 -11.50 9.42
CA PRO A 72 -7.62 -10.32 10.21
C PRO A 72 -6.48 -9.80 11.09
N ARG A 73 -5.68 -10.71 11.66
CA ARG A 73 -4.50 -10.36 12.48
C ARG A 73 -3.39 -9.78 11.62
N PHE A 74 -3.22 -10.28 10.39
CA PHE A 74 -2.28 -9.72 9.42
C PHE A 74 -2.64 -8.28 9.04
N CYS A 75 -3.90 -8.00 8.70
CA CYS A 75 -4.37 -6.64 8.39
C CYS A 75 -4.16 -5.65 9.54
N GLN A 76 -4.18 -6.13 10.80
CA GLN A 76 -3.86 -5.31 11.98
C GLN A 76 -2.34 -5.18 12.22
N ALA A 77 -1.54 -6.20 11.90
CA ALA A 77 -0.11 -6.20 12.10
C ALA A 77 0.64 -5.35 11.05
N LEU A 78 0.22 -5.42 9.78
CA LEU A 78 0.89 -4.75 8.67
C LEU A 78 1.04 -3.23 8.87
N PRO A 79 -0.02 -2.44 9.14
CA PRO A 79 0.12 -0.99 9.34
C PRO A 79 0.96 -0.65 10.58
N ARG A 80 0.92 -1.48 11.64
CA ARG A 80 1.77 -1.27 12.83
C ARG A 80 3.25 -1.43 12.51
N HIS A 81 3.62 -2.49 11.79
CA HIS A 81 5.00 -2.69 11.34
C HIS A 81 5.42 -1.63 10.34
N LEU A 82 4.54 -1.26 9.41
CA LEU A 82 4.82 -0.22 8.42
C LEU A 82 5.12 1.12 9.09
N ALA A 83 4.35 1.52 10.12
CA ALA A 83 4.59 2.75 10.86
C ALA A 83 5.98 2.82 11.51
N GLN A 84 6.62 1.68 11.76
CA GLN A 84 7.99 1.57 12.26
C GLN A 84 8.99 1.56 11.09
N THR A 85 8.79 0.71 10.09
CA THR A 85 9.74 0.54 8.98
C THR A 85 9.87 1.78 8.12
N VAL A 86 8.81 2.60 7.96
CA VAL A 86 8.95 3.88 7.23
C VAL A 86 9.91 4.87 7.89
N ARG A 87 10.31 4.65 9.16
CA ARG A 87 11.32 5.46 9.86
C ARG A 87 12.72 4.87 9.74
N GLU A 88 12.82 3.57 9.49
CA GLU A 88 14.07 2.83 9.33
C GLU A 88 14.57 2.89 7.87
N PHE A 89 13.66 3.11 6.92
CA PHE A 89 13.93 3.17 5.50
C PHE A 89 13.65 4.57 4.94
N SER A 90 14.34 4.95 3.87
CA SER A 90 14.13 6.23 3.19
C SER A 90 12.89 6.16 2.30
N VAL A 91 11.74 6.57 2.85
CA VAL A 91 10.49 6.75 2.12
C VAL A 91 10.43 8.20 1.63
N THR A 92 10.44 8.42 0.33
CA THR A 92 10.53 9.75 -0.27
C THR A 92 9.47 9.98 -1.33
N PRO A 93 9.03 11.22 -1.55
CA PRO A 93 8.19 11.52 -2.69
C PRO A 93 9.02 11.37 -3.97
N LEU A 94 8.40 10.90 -5.04
CA LEU A 94 9.07 10.84 -6.34
C LEU A 94 9.32 12.26 -6.90
N PRO A 95 10.33 12.43 -7.77
CA PRO A 95 10.68 13.74 -8.32
C PRO A 95 9.46 14.44 -8.96
N GLY A 96 9.22 15.69 -8.57
CA GLY A 96 8.11 16.50 -9.09
C GLY A 96 6.73 16.23 -8.48
N VAL A 97 6.57 15.22 -7.61
CA VAL A 97 5.27 14.90 -7.00
C VAL A 97 4.74 16.02 -6.12
N LEU A 98 5.57 16.56 -5.21
CA LEU A 98 5.15 17.65 -4.32
C LEU A 98 4.66 18.90 -5.09
N PRO A 99 5.41 19.47 -6.06
CA PRO A 99 4.92 20.62 -6.82
C PRO A 99 3.71 20.27 -7.70
N LEU A 100 3.61 19.05 -8.23
CA LEU A 100 2.42 18.60 -8.97
C LEU A 100 1.17 18.61 -8.08
N LEU A 101 1.24 17.99 -6.89
CA LEU A 101 0.11 17.94 -5.96
C LEU A 101 -0.29 19.33 -5.48
N ALA A 102 0.67 20.23 -5.25
CA ALA A 102 0.39 21.63 -4.92
C ALA A 102 -0.35 22.35 -6.07
N ALA A 103 0.12 22.19 -7.32
CA ALA A 103 -0.50 22.81 -8.48
C ALA A 103 -1.91 22.27 -8.79
N LEU A 104 -2.16 20.98 -8.54
CA LEU A 104 -3.47 20.36 -8.76
C LEU A 104 -4.46 20.72 -7.66
N SER A 105 -4.04 20.71 -6.39
CA SER A 105 -4.91 21.02 -5.24
C SER A 105 -5.37 22.49 -5.22
N ALA A 106 -4.64 23.40 -5.88
CA ALA A 106 -5.05 24.79 -6.07
C ALA A 106 -6.23 24.98 -7.05
N ARG A 107 -6.57 23.95 -7.86
CA ARG A 107 -7.62 24.03 -8.89
C ARG A 107 -8.96 23.58 -8.33
N ARG A 108 -9.95 24.48 -8.29
CA ARG A 108 -11.28 24.20 -7.72
C ARG A 108 -12.07 23.13 -8.48
N GLU A 109 -11.78 22.94 -9.75
CA GLU A 109 -12.42 21.95 -10.61
C GLU A 109 -11.78 20.56 -10.52
N VAL A 110 -10.68 20.41 -9.77
CA VAL A 110 -9.96 19.14 -9.63
C VAL A 110 -10.24 18.51 -8.27
N VAL A 111 -10.60 17.23 -8.28
CA VAL A 111 -10.65 16.37 -7.09
C VAL A 111 -9.54 15.34 -7.22
N LEU A 112 -8.72 15.21 -6.19
CA LEU A 112 -7.69 14.18 -6.11
C LEU A 112 -8.23 12.97 -5.35
N GLY A 113 -7.87 11.78 -5.82
CA GLY A 113 -8.17 10.54 -5.13
C GLY A 113 -7.05 9.52 -5.28
N LEU A 114 -7.16 8.44 -4.51
CA LEU A 114 -6.26 7.29 -4.59
C LEU A 114 -6.94 6.15 -5.34
N LEU A 115 -6.18 5.48 -6.20
CA LEU A 115 -6.52 4.20 -6.80
C LEU A 115 -5.28 3.32 -6.70
N THR A 116 -5.22 2.50 -5.66
CA THR A 116 -3.98 1.79 -5.30
C THR A 116 -4.23 0.36 -4.87
N GLY A 117 -3.25 -0.51 -5.10
CA GLY A 117 -3.28 -1.90 -4.63
C GLY A 117 -2.96 -2.06 -3.14
N ASN A 118 -2.57 -0.99 -2.46
CA ASN A 118 -2.30 -1.00 -1.03
C ASN A 118 -3.56 -1.27 -0.20
N LEU A 119 -3.40 -1.81 1.00
CA LEU A 119 -4.46 -1.72 2.03
C LEU A 119 -4.75 -0.24 2.35
N GLU A 120 -6.01 0.07 2.66
CA GLU A 120 -6.44 1.43 3.00
C GLU A 120 -5.62 2.01 4.16
N GLU A 121 -5.30 1.20 5.17
CA GLU A 121 -4.59 1.63 6.37
C GLU A 121 -3.09 1.88 6.14
N THR A 122 -2.50 1.34 5.06
CA THR A 122 -1.06 1.45 4.78
C THR A 122 -0.72 2.65 3.90
N ALA A 123 -1.60 3.04 2.98
CA ALA A 123 -1.35 4.16 2.07
C ALA A 123 -1.10 5.50 2.81
N PRO A 124 -1.91 5.92 3.80
CA PRO A 124 -1.67 7.17 4.54
C PRO A 124 -0.33 7.19 5.29
N ILE A 125 0.17 6.05 5.74
CA ILE A 125 1.46 5.94 6.46
C ILE A 125 2.61 6.29 5.51
N LYS A 126 2.60 5.73 4.31
CA LYS A 126 3.62 6.00 3.27
C LYS A 126 3.57 7.45 2.80
N LEU A 127 2.37 7.98 2.56
CA LEU A 127 2.18 9.37 2.15
C LEU A 127 2.76 10.34 3.18
N ARG A 128 2.42 10.18 4.48
CA ARG A 128 2.97 11.02 5.54
C ARG A 128 4.49 10.90 5.66
N ALA A 129 5.03 9.70 5.55
CA ALA A 129 6.48 9.48 5.58
C ALA A 129 7.19 10.20 4.41
N ALA A 130 6.55 10.29 3.25
CA ALA A 130 7.03 11.04 2.09
C ALA A 130 6.73 12.56 2.15
N GLY A 131 6.17 13.07 3.25
CA GLY A 131 5.80 14.48 3.39
C GLY A 131 4.58 14.91 2.58
N ILE A 132 3.73 13.95 2.18
CA ILE A 132 2.47 14.19 1.48
C ILE A 132 1.32 14.09 2.48
N ASP A 133 0.47 15.11 2.56
CA ASP A 133 -0.74 15.08 3.38
C ASP A 133 -1.80 14.15 2.75
N PRO A 134 -2.18 13.03 3.41
CA PRO A 134 -3.22 12.14 2.89
C PRO A 134 -4.58 12.84 2.71
N ALA A 135 -4.86 13.91 3.46
CA ALA A 135 -6.13 14.65 3.36
C ALA A 135 -6.31 15.36 2.01
N LEU A 136 -5.26 15.45 1.19
CA LEU A 136 -5.36 15.94 -0.19
C LEU A 136 -6.25 15.03 -1.07
N PHE A 137 -6.31 13.73 -0.76
CA PHE A 137 -7.04 12.73 -1.53
C PHE A 137 -8.42 12.51 -0.91
N ARG A 138 -9.48 13.01 -1.56
CA ARG A 138 -10.85 13.03 -1.01
C ARG A 138 -11.65 11.78 -1.31
N VAL A 139 -11.18 10.96 -2.23
CA VAL A 139 -11.79 9.68 -2.60
C VAL A 139 -10.71 8.62 -2.71
N GLY A 140 -11.03 7.38 -2.39
CA GLY A 140 -10.08 6.26 -2.41
C GLY A 140 -10.74 4.99 -2.92
N ALA A 141 -9.98 4.22 -3.69
CA ALA A 141 -10.25 2.83 -4.00
C ALA A 141 -8.95 2.04 -3.75
N TYR A 142 -9.03 1.08 -2.84
CA TYR A 142 -7.89 0.38 -2.26
C TYR A 142 -7.88 -1.10 -2.61
N GLY A 143 -6.73 -1.75 -2.45
CA GLY A 143 -6.61 -3.19 -2.66
C GLY A 143 -7.43 -4.03 -1.68
N SER A 144 -7.86 -3.44 -0.57
CA SER A 144 -8.81 -4.01 0.40
C SER A 144 -10.25 -4.05 -0.08
N ASP A 145 -10.62 -3.26 -1.10
CA ASP A 145 -12.03 -3.06 -1.49
C ASP A 145 -12.56 -4.16 -2.42
N GLY A 146 -11.69 -5.04 -2.93
CA GLY A 146 -12.08 -6.16 -3.80
C GLY A 146 -11.13 -7.35 -3.68
N ALA A 147 -11.66 -8.51 -3.33
CA ALA A 147 -10.93 -9.78 -3.35
C ALA A 147 -10.73 -10.33 -4.79
N ASP A 148 -11.51 -9.82 -5.75
CA ASP A 148 -11.70 -10.41 -7.07
C ASP A 148 -11.52 -9.35 -8.17
N ARG A 149 -10.40 -9.42 -8.91
CA ARG A 149 -10.32 -8.77 -10.22
C ARG A 149 -10.97 -9.74 -11.19
N ARG A 150 -12.15 -9.37 -11.71
CA ARG A 150 -12.69 -10.04 -12.90
C ARG A 150 -11.67 -9.87 -14.02
N GLU A 151 -10.98 -10.95 -14.37
CA GLU A 151 -10.34 -11.16 -15.66
C GLU A 151 -11.31 -11.89 -16.59
#